data_AF-Q44785-F1
#
_entry.id   AF-Q44785-F1
#
_cell.length_a   1.000
_cell.length_b   1.000
_cell.length_c   1.000
_cell.angle_alpha   90.00
_cell.angle_beta   90.00
_cell.angle_gamma   90.00
#
_symmetry.space_group_name_H-M   'P 1'
#
loop_
_entity.id
_entity.type
_entity.pdbx_description
1 polymer ?
#
loop_
_entity_poly.entity_id
_entity_poly.type
_entity_poly.pdbx_seq_one_letter_code
_entity_poly.pdbx_strand_id
1 'polypeptide(L)'
;MDTNNSFNLNNFNMDFTLKLFQEYQNALNKNKILENENKILKSLENSPKRKKKNSKPTPKFYLTPKSIKLILKCAKTLKQIDPISGWFVHLLLISGCRGTEMQKVKMQDISTFLSKTGKTLYTIKVNVAKKKKYLLY
;
A
#
# COMPACT_ATOMS: atom_id res chain seq x y z
N MET A 1 -18.30 52.61 47.05
CA MET A 1 -17.17 51.75 46.67
C MET A 1 -17.79 50.44 46.20
N ASP A 2 -17.89 50.29 44.88
CA ASP A 2 -18.54 49.13 44.25
C ASP A 2 -17.48 48.11 43.86
N THR A 3 -17.40 47.05 44.65
CA THR A 3 -16.85 45.77 44.22
C THR A 3 -17.50 44.70 45.10
N ASN A 4 -18.37 43.88 44.52
CA ASN A 4 -18.31 42.42 44.64
C ASN A 4 -19.57 41.71 44.12
N ASN A 5 -19.28 40.66 43.36
CA ASN A 5 -20.04 39.43 43.19
C ASN A 5 -21.40 39.53 42.47
N SER A 6 -21.68 38.70 41.48
CA SER A 6 -21.24 37.31 41.36
C SER A 6 -21.38 36.89 39.90
N PHE A 7 -20.41 36.13 39.42
CA PHE A 7 -20.61 35.32 38.22
C PHE A 7 -21.81 34.42 38.49
N ASN A 8 -22.94 34.71 37.83
CA ASN A 8 -24.16 33.95 37.94
C ASN A 8 -23.93 32.59 37.28
N LEU A 9 -23.58 31.60 38.12
CA LEU A 9 -23.25 30.22 37.75
C LEU A 9 -24.49 29.36 37.46
N ASN A 10 -25.71 29.93 37.50
CA ASN A 10 -26.94 29.14 37.49
C ASN A 10 -27.46 28.75 36.10
N ASN A 11 -26.63 28.82 35.05
CA ASN A 11 -26.99 28.25 33.76
C ASN A 11 -25.83 27.51 33.07
N PHE A 12 -24.87 27.03 33.86
CA PHE A 12 -23.86 26.11 33.34
C PHE A 12 -24.50 24.74 33.21
N ASN A 13 -24.75 24.33 31.97
CA ASN A 13 -25.37 23.05 31.63
C ASN A 13 -24.53 21.89 32.22
N MET A 14 -24.95 21.37 33.38
CA MET A 14 -24.24 20.34 34.14
C MET A 14 -23.90 19.11 33.28
N ASP A 15 -24.77 18.78 32.32
CA ASP A 15 -24.57 17.66 31.39
C ASP A 15 -23.36 17.88 30.48
N PHE A 16 -23.11 19.12 30.05
CA PHE A 16 -21.94 19.46 29.23
C PHE A 16 -20.65 19.34 30.04
N THR A 17 -20.65 19.80 31.30
CA THR A 17 -19.51 19.69 32.21
C THR A 17 -19.18 18.23 32.54
N LEU A 18 -20.20 17.41 32.79
CA LEU A 18 -20.03 15.97 33.02
C LEU A 18 -19.46 15.26 31.79
N LYS A 19 -19.96 15.60 30.61
CA LYS A 19 -19.47 15.04 29.34
C LYS A 19 -18.01 15.40 29.08
N LEU A 20 -17.62 16.65 29.30
CA LEU A 20 -16.22 17.09 29.21
C LEU A 20 -15.31 16.39 30.22
N PHE A 21 -15.77 16.22 31.45
CA PHE A 21 -15.01 15.52 32.49
C PHE A 21 -14.80 14.04 32.12
N GLN A 22 -15.83 13.38 31.59
CA GLN A 22 -15.75 12.00 31.15
C GLN A 22 -14.82 11.82 29.94
N GLU A 23 -14.86 12.74 28.97
CA GLU A 23 -13.92 12.75 27.84
C GLU A 23 -12.47 12.96 28.30
N TYR A 24 -12.24 13.84 29.28
CA TYR A 24 -10.92 14.06 29.86
C TYR A 24 -10.36 12.82 30.56
N GLN A 25 -11.18 12.12 31.37
CA GLN A 25 -10.77 10.88 32.02
C GLN A 25 -10.48 9.76 31.02
N ASN A 26 -11.26 9.69 29.94
CA ASN A 26 -11.01 8.75 28.85
C ASN A 26 -9.69 9.02 28.12
N ALA A 27 -9.35 10.29 27.88
CA ALA A 27 -8.06 10.68 27.30
C ALA A 27 -6.88 10.34 28.21
N LEU A 28 -7.01 10.58 29.52
CA LEU A 28 -6.00 10.20 30.51
C LEU A 28 -5.78 8.67 30.57
N ASN A 29 -6.85 7.89 30.54
CA ASN A 29 -6.75 6.43 30.54
C ASN A 29 -6.12 5.88 29.26
N LYS A 30 -6.47 6.45 28.08
CA LYS A 30 -5.82 6.10 26.82
C LYS A 30 -4.31 6.40 26.84
N ASN A 31 -3.91 7.55 27.37
CA ASN A 31 -2.49 7.90 27.47
C ASN A 31 -1.72 6.94 28.40
N LYS A 32 -2.32 6.51 29.52
CA LYS A 32 -1.72 5.49 30.41
C LYS A 32 -1.53 4.13 29.73
N ILE A 33 -2.51 3.70 28.93
CA ILE A 33 -2.41 2.45 28.16
C ILE A 33 -1.27 2.54 27.13
N LEU A 34 -1.20 3.66 26.42
CA LEU A 34 -0.21 3.89 25.37
C LEU A 34 1.23 3.98 25.92
N GLU A 35 1.41 4.55 27.12
CA GLU A 35 2.70 4.50 27.82
C GLU A 35 3.10 3.09 28.23
N ASN A 36 2.16 2.27 28.70
CA ASN A 36 2.43 0.87 29.06
C ASN A 36 2.77 0.03 27.82
N GLU A 37 2.06 0.21 26.71
CA GLU A 37 2.37 -0.44 25.43
C GLU A 37 3.77 -0.06 24.95
N ASN A 38 4.15 1.23 25.04
CA ASN A 38 5.48 1.69 24.69
C ASN A 38 6.59 1.12 25.61
N LYS A 39 6.31 0.94 26.90
CA LYS A 39 7.24 0.27 27.83
C LYS A 39 7.42 -1.21 27.48
N ILE A 40 6.33 -1.90 27.10
CA ILE A 40 6.36 -3.30 26.66
C ILE A 40 7.13 -3.44 25.35
N LEU A 41 6.93 -2.53 24.38
CA LEU A 41 7.67 -2.54 23.12
C LEU A 41 9.17 -2.33 23.33
N LYS A 42 9.55 -1.37 24.19
CA LYS A 42 10.96 -1.14 24.55
C LYS A 42 11.59 -2.33 25.27
N SER A 43 10.85 -3.03 26.14
CA SER A 43 11.37 -4.23 26.81
C SER A 43 11.50 -5.42 25.85
N LEU A 44 10.61 -5.52 24.85
CA LEU A 44 10.72 -6.51 23.77
C LEU A 44 11.97 -6.26 22.90
N GLU A 45 12.26 -5.00 22.60
CA GLU A 45 13.38 -4.57 21.77
C GLU A 45 14.74 -4.80 22.46
N ASN A 46 14.77 -4.69 23.80
CA ASN A 46 15.95 -4.94 24.64
C ASN A 46 16.18 -6.43 24.99
N SER A 47 15.32 -7.35 24.53
CA SER A 47 15.53 -8.78 24.77
C SER A 47 16.80 -9.28 24.06
N PRO A 48 17.62 -10.13 24.71
CA PRO A 48 18.88 -10.58 24.12
C PRO A 48 18.59 -11.32 22.82
N LYS A 49 19.10 -10.77 21.71
CA LYS A 49 18.94 -11.30 20.34
C LYS A 49 19.18 -12.80 20.33
N ARG A 50 18.11 -13.60 20.29
CA ARG A 50 18.18 -15.05 20.06
C ARG A 50 19.08 -15.27 18.84
N LYS A 51 20.14 -16.06 19.02
CA LYS A 51 21.01 -16.51 17.92
C LYS A 51 20.12 -16.98 16.78
N LYS A 52 20.14 -16.27 15.65
CA LYS A 52 19.38 -16.62 14.44
C LYS A 52 19.79 -18.03 14.04
N LYS A 53 18.93 -19.02 14.32
CA LYS A 53 18.96 -20.31 13.64
C LYS A 53 18.91 -19.97 12.14
N ASN A 54 19.87 -20.46 11.36
CA ASN A 54 19.91 -20.29 9.90
C ASN A 54 18.62 -20.85 9.29
N SER A 55 17.60 -20.00 9.15
CA SER A 55 16.38 -20.35 8.44
C SER A 55 16.72 -20.41 6.96
N LYS A 56 16.31 -21.50 6.31
CA LYS A 56 16.38 -21.61 4.85
C LYS A 56 15.76 -20.35 4.25
N PRO A 57 16.38 -19.72 3.23
CA PRO A 57 15.83 -18.51 2.65
C PRO A 57 14.42 -18.82 2.14
N THR A 58 13.45 -18.02 2.59
CA THR A 58 12.08 -18.15 2.11
C THR A 58 12.05 -17.96 0.59
N PRO A 59 11.31 -18.79 -0.15
CA PRO A 59 11.24 -18.67 -1.60
C PRO A 59 10.72 -17.29 -1.95
N LYS A 60 11.48 -16.56 -2.78
CA LYS A 60 11.06 -15.26 -3.29
C LYS A 60 10.03 -15.49 -4.39
N PHE A 61 8.76 -15.20 -4.08
CA PHE A 61 7.65 -15.32 -5.02
C PHE A 61 7.68 -14.27 -6.15
N TYR A 62 8.48 -13.20 -6.00
CA TYR A 62 8.54 -12.08 -6.94
C TYR A 62 9.97 -11.71 -7.31
N LEU A 63 10.09 -11.05 -8.47
CA LEU A 63 11.36 -10.54 -8.97
C LEU A 63 11.88 -9.42 -8.07
N THR A 64 13.18 -9.44 -7.79
CA THR A 64 13.87 -8.34 -7.11
C THR A 64 14.10 -7.15 -8.05
N PRO A 65 14.29 -5.92 -7.54
CA PRO A 65 14.63 -4.76 -8.37
C PRO A 65 15.89 -4.97 -9.23
N LYS A 66 16.89 -5.69 -8.70
CA LYS A 66 18.12 -6.03 -9.44
C LYS A 66 17.83 -6.91 -10.65
N SER A 67 17.01 -7.96 -10.47
CA SER A 67 16.58 -8.83 -11.57
C SER A 67 15.70 -8.08 -12.59
N ILE A 68 14.80 -7.21 -12.15
CA ILE A 68 13.97 -6.39 -13.06
C ILE A 68 14.86 -5.51 -13.94
N LYS A 69 15.89 -4.87 -13.37
CA LYS A 69 16.85 -4.05 -14.12
C LYS A 69 17.61 -4.87 -15.17
N LEU A 70 17.99 -6.10 -14.84
CA LEU A 70 18.65 -7.02 -15.78
C LEU A 70 17.70 -7.41 -16.92
N ILE A 71 16.47 -7.84 -16.59
CA ILE A 71 15.46 -8.22 -17.58
C ILE A 71 15.16 -7.06 -18.52
N LEU A 72 15.09 -5.83 -18.01
CA LEU A 72 14.86 -4.65 -18.85
C LEU A 72 16.01 -4.40 -19.84
N LYS A 73 17.26 -4.65 -19.43
CA LYS A 73 18.41 -4.60 -20.35
C LYS A 73 18.31 -5.68 -21.42
N CYS A 74 18.01 -6.92 -21.03
CA CYS A 74 17.82 -8.03 -21.97
C CYS A 74 16.64 -7.78 -22.93
N ALA A 75 15.54 -7.20 -22.46
CA ALA A 75 14.42 -6.83 -23.32
C ALA A 75 14.80 -5.74 -24.33
N LYS A 76 15.68 -4.79 -23.96
CA LYS A 76 16.20 -3.78 -24.90
C LYS A 76 17.08 -4.40 -25.98
N THR A 77 17.99 -5.30 -25.62
CA THR A 77 18.81 -6.02 -26.61
C THR A 77 17.95 -6.94 -27.48
N LEU A 78 16.96 -7.62 -26.87
CA LEU A 78 16.05 -8.49 -27.61
C LEU A 78 15.22 -7.70 -28.63
N LYS A 79 14.74 -6.50 -28.29
CA LYS A 79 14.05 -5.61 -29.24
C LYS A 79 14.88 -5.26 -30.48
N GLN A 80 16.21 -5.25 -30.37
CA GLN A 80 17.09 -4.98 -31.51
C GLN A 80 17.26 -6.21 -32.42
N ILE A 81 17.25 -7.41 -31.83
CA ILE A 81 17.44 -8.68 -32.54
C ILE A 81 16.12 -9.18 -33.12
N ASP A 82 15.08 -9.22 -32.29
CA ASP A 82 13.70 -9.58 -32.62
C ASP A 82 12.75 -8.57 -31.97
N PRO A 83 12.29 -7.57 -32.73
CA PRO A 83 11.37 -6.55 -32.24
C PRO A 83 10.09 -7.14 -31.66
N ILE A 84 9.54 -8.21 -32.24
CA ILE A 84 8.26 -8.79 -31.82
C ILE A 84 8.41 -9.40 -30.43
N SER A 85 9.36 -10.32 -30.26
CA SER A 85 9.61 -10.96 -28.97
C SER A 85 10.08 -9.95 -27.92
N GLY A 86 10.90 -8.98 -28.31
CA GLY A 86 11.38 -7.93 -27.42
C GLY A 86 10.24 -7.03 -26.89
N TRP A 87 9.31 -6.63 -27.76
CA TRP A 87 8.12 -5.88 -27.34
C TRP A 87 7.16 -6.74 -26.51
N PHE A 88 6.98 -8.01 -26.86
CA PHE A 88 6.14 -8.93 -26.10
C PHE A 88 6.62 -9.07 -24.64
N VAL A 89 7.91 -9.36 -24.43
CA VAL A 89 8.50 -9.46 -23.09
C VAL A 89 8.39 -8.14 -22.33
N HIS A 90 8.62 -7.02 -23.02
CA HIS A 90 8.51 -5.70 -22.39
C HIS A 90 7.07 -5.41 -21.93
N LEU A 91 6.07 -5.72 -22.75
CA LEU A 91 4.66 -5.56 -22.41
C LEU A 91 4.25 -6.43 -21.22
N LEU A 92 4.72 -7.68 -21.15
CA LEU A 92 4.47 -8.56 -20.00
C LEU A 92 5.07 -7.98 -18.71
N LEU A 93 6.30 -7.46 -18.77
CA LEU A 93 6.99 -6.90 -17.61
C LEU A 93 6.27 -5.68 -17.04
N ILE A 94 5.74 -4.78 -17.89
CA ILE A 94 5.10 -3.54 -17.44
C ILE A 94 3.62 -3.73 -17.07
N SER A 95 2.91 -4.66 -17.71
CA SER A 95 1.49 -4.88 -17.48
C SER A 95 1.19 -5.88 -16.36
N GLY A 96 2.11 -6.82 -16.11
CA GLY A 96 1.86 -7.94 -15.19
C GLY A 96 0.79 -8.93 -15.68
N CYS A 97 0.32 -8.80 -16.93
CA CYS A 97 -0.62 -9.74 -17.54
C CYS A 97 0.05 -11.09 -17.81
N ARG A 98 -0.75 -12.15 -17.89
CA ARG A 98 -0.26 -13.46 -18.32
C ARG A 98 0.02 -13.45 -19.82
N GLY A 99 1.00 -14.25 -20.26
CA GLY A 99 1.32 -14.42 -21.68
C GLY A 99 0.08 -14.76 -22.53
N THR A 100 -0.76 -15.65 -22.03
CA THR A 100 -2.00 -16.08 -22.70
C THR A 100 -3.09 -15.00 -22.75
N GLU A 101 -3.06 -14.02 -21.85
CA GLU A 101 -3.99 -12.88 -21.87
C GLU A 101 -3.51 -11.85 -22.90
N MET A 102 -2.21 -11.56 -22.92
CA MET A 102 -1.60 -10.65 -23.89
C MET A 102 -1.70 -11.18 -25.32
N GLN A 103 -1.55 -12.49 -25.54
CA GLN A 103 -1.69 -13.13 -26.85
C GLN A 103 -3.10 -13.04 -27.45
N LYS A 104 -4.14 -12.82 -26.62
CA LYS A 104 -5.53 -12.71 -27.06
C LYS A 104 -5.94 -11.29 -27.45
N VAL A 105 -5.08 -10.30 -27.18
CA VAL A 105 -5.32 -8.89 -27.51
C VAL A 105 -5.46 -8.76 -29.01
N LYS A 106 -6.54 -8.11 -29.46
CA LYS A 106 -6.80 -7.78 -30.85
C LYS A 106 -6.57 -6.30 -31.10
N MET A 107 -6.48 -5.89 -32.36
CA MET A 107 -6.27 -4.50 -32.73
C MET A 107 -7.34 -3.56 -32.15
N GLN A 108 -8.59 -4.02 -32.08
CA GLN A 108 -9.72 -3.28 -31.47
C GLN A 108 -9.54 -2.97 -29.98
N ASP A 109 -8.69 -3.72 -29.29
CA ASP A 109 -8.40 -3.53 -27.87
C ASP A 109 -7.29 -2.50 -27.64
N ILE A 110 -6.66 -2.02 -28.72
CA ILE A 110 -5.59 -1.03 -28.71
C ILE A 110 -6.17 0.32 -29.14
N SER A 111 -6.11 1.31 -28.26
CA SER A 111 -6.55 2.67 -28.54
C SER A 111 -5.39 3.65 -28.41
N THR A 112 -5.29 4.58 -29.37
CA THR A 112 -4.33 5.68 -29.33
C THR A 112 -4.98 6.94 -28.78
N PHE A 113 -4.28 7.67 -27.93
CA PHE A 113 -4.69 8.99 -27.48
C PHE A 113 -3.53 9.97 -27.60
N LEU A 114 -3.80 11.16 -28.15
CA LEU A 114 -2.82 12.22 -28.24
C LEU A 114 -2.77 12.96 -26.91
N SER A 115 -1.65 12.87 -26.21
CA SER A 115 -1.43 13.65 -24.99
C SER A 115 -1.43 15.15 -25.30
N LYS A 116 -1.84 15.96 -24.32
CA LYS A 116 -1.70 17.44 -24.35
C LYS A 116 -0.26 17.89 -24.62
N THR A 117 0.72 17.02 -24.36
CA THR A 117 2.15 17.24 -24.62
C THR A 117 2.60 16.89 -26.05
N GLY A 118 1.66 16.53 -26.95
CA GLY A 118 1.95 16.12 -28.33
C GLY A 118 2.49 14.70 -28.49
N LYS A 119 2.59 13.93 -27.39
CA LYS A 119 3.04 12.53 -27.42
C LYS A 119 1.86 11.60 -27.72
N THR A 120 2.03 10.71 -28.69
CA THR A 120 1.05 9.63 -28.93
C THR A 120 1.20 8.56 -27.87
N LEU A 121 0.13 8.32 -27.11
CA LEU A 121 0.07 7.28 -26.10
C LEU A 121 -0.80 6.13 -26.60
N TYR A 122 -0.41 4.91 -26.26
CA TYR A 122 -1.15 3.70 -26.58
C TYR A 122 -1.71 3.10 -25.30
N THR A 123 -2.97 2.71 -25.33
CA THR A 123 -3.64 1.96 -24.27
C THR A 123 -4.04 0.62 -24.82
N ILE A 124 -3.70 -0.45 -24.09
CA ILE A 124 -4.05 -1.82 -24.46
C ILE A 124 -5.01 -2.35 -23.39
N LYS A 125 -6.22 -2.70 -23.80
CA LYS A 125 -7.19 -3.36 -22.93
C LYS A 125 -6.93 -4.86 -22.96
N VAL A 126 -6.70 -5.45 -21.79
CA VAL A 126 -6.45 -6.89 -21.66
C VAL A 126 -7.56 -7.51 -20.83
N ASN A 127 -8.22 -8.54 -21.37
CA ASN A 127 -9.22 -9.29 -20.63
C ASN A 127 -8.54 -10.31 -19.72
N VAL A 128 -8.62 -10.06 -18.41
CA VAL A 128 -7.99 -10.91 -17.38
C VAL A 128 -9.01 -11.93 -16.89
N ALA A 129 -8.64 -13.21 -16.90
CA ALA A 129 -9.54 -14.26 -16.43
C ALA A 129 -9.80 -14.10 -14.91
N LYS A 130 -11.08 -14.03 -14.51
CA LYS A 130 -11.44 -13.99 -13.09
C LYS A 130 -10.97 -15.27 -12.40
N LYS A 131 -10.22 -15.14 -11.29
CA LYS A 131 -9.95 -16.27 -10.40
C LYS A 131 -11.28 -16.78 -9.82
N LYS A 132 -11.59 -18.06 -10.00
CA LYS A 132 -12.63 -18.74 -9.21
C LYS A 132 -12.21 -18.64 -7.73
N LYS A 133 -13.06 -18.00 -6.91
CA LYS A 133 -12.92 -18.01 -5.46
C LYS A 133 -13.33 -19.41 -5.01
N TYR A 134 -12.37 -20.28 -4.71
CA TYR A 134 -12.68 -21.51 -3.99
C TYR A 134 -12.97 -21.09 -2.55
N LEU A 135 -14.23 -21.15 -2.13
CA LEU A 135 -14.61 -21.16 -0.72
C LEU A 135 -14.07 -22.49 -0.17
N LEU A 136 -12.98 -22.40 0.59
CA LEU A 136 -12.61 -23.46 1.52
C LEU A 136 -13.67 -23.44 2.63
N TYR A 137 -14.55 -24.45 2.61
CA TYR A 137 -15.41 -24.82 3.73
C TYR A 137 -14.59 -25.63 4.73
#